data_AF-A0A103RI31-F1
#
_entry.id   AF-A0A103RI31-F1
#
_cell.length_a   1.000
_cell.length_b   1.000
_cell.length_c   1.000
_cell.angle_alpha   90.00
_cell.angle_beta   90.00
_cell.angle_gamma   90.00
#
_symmetry.space_group_name_H-M   'P 1'
#
loop_
_entity.id
_entity.type
_entity.pdbx_description
1 polymer ?
#
loop_
_entity_poly.entity_id
_entity_poly.type
_entity_poly.pdbx_seq_one_letter_code
_entity_poly.pdbx_strand_id
1 'polypeptide(L)'
;MRNARIMAQTAQRATVIAEMLQNAVKFMLPNCAQLVDEESLRESHLEMFRLPYPVVAFEASWITDKAVENELNGFQQSRSTRRIALCWELDENFEPFPGINEIGEYFPEGGVFVYPISYIDKLRAWEFGAGGTFVPRDFRIHENFETLPASEIAYSALREVGRMNEKGYRFRAEPFMLMPELFGEMVVRAGGDQEKAVAQIQLDSRDEVTMAVQACSVLNCANVETVNISPSRASNAKRAAKGKP
;
A
#
# COMPACT_ATOMS: atom_id res chain seq x y z
N MET A 1 28.45 15.68 11.76
CA MET A 1 28.72 14.31 11.25
C MET A 1 27.65 13.26 11.59
N ARG A 2 26.78 13.45 12.60
CA ARG A 2 25.64 12.51 12.86
C ARG A 2 24.54 12.52 11.78
N ASN A 3 24.27 13.66 11.14
CA ASN A 3 23.17 13.80 10.17
C ASN A 3 23.40 13.06 8.84
N ALA A 4 24.65 12.88 8.41
CA ALA A 4 24.97 12.19 7.15
C ALA A 4 24.75 10.67 7.21
N ARG A 5 24.83 10.08 8.41
CA ARG A 5 24.64 8.63 8.62
C ARG A 5 23.16 8.24 8.74
N ILE A 6 22.29 9.21 9.06
CA ILE A 6 20.85 9.03 9.22
C ILE A 6 20.19 9.06 7.83
N MET A 7 20.37 10.11 7.02
CA MET A 7 19.84 10.17 5.64
C MET A 7 20.24 9.00 4.70
N ALA A 8 21.25 8.20 5.08
CA ALA A 8 21.66 7.02 4.33
C ALA A 8 20.61 5.89 4.35
N GLN A 9 19.78 5.76 5.40
CA GLN A 9 18.87 4.61 5.53
C GLN A 9 17.67 4.70 4.58
N THR A 10 16.94 5.81 4.55
CA THR A 10 15.88 6.04 3.55
C THR A 10 16.41 5.89 2.12
N ALA A 11 17.59 6.43 1.82
CA ALA A 11 18.18 6.29 0.47
C ALA A 11 18.52 4.84 0.11
N GLN A 12 19.04 4.06 1.07
CA GLN A 12 19.29 2.64 0.88
C GLN A 12 18.00 1.86 0.69
N ARG A 13 16.98 2.10 1.53
CA ARG A 13 15.68 1.44 1.43
C ARG A 13 14.94 1.82 0.14
N ALA A 14 15.04 3.08 -0.29
CA ALA A 14 14.56 3.53 -1.60
C ALA A 14 15.18 2.75 -2.76
N THR A 15 16.48 2.47 -2.71
CA THR A 15 17.17 1.65 -3.71
C THR A 15 16.58 0.23 -3.76
N VAL A 16 16.39 -0.40 -2.59
CA VAL A 16 15.77 -1.74 -2.51
C VAL A 16 14.33 -1.72 -3.05
N ILE A 17 13.53 -0.72 -2.67
CA ILE A 17 12.16 -0.56 -3.21
C ILE A 17 12.19 -0.43 -4.74
N ALA A 18 13.12 0.35 -5.29
CA ALA A 18 13.27 0.50 -6.73
C ALA A 18 13.67 -0.82 -7.42
N GLU A 19 14.55 -1.63 -6.81
CA GLU A 19 14.91 -2.96 -7.30
C GLU A 19 13.72 -3.93 -7.23
N MET A 20 12.96 -3.91 -6.13
CA MET A 20 11.72 -4.69 -6.01
C MET A 20 10.73 -4.30 -7.09
N LEU A 21 10.48 -3.00 -7.31
CA LEU A 21 9.60 -2.52 -8.39
C LEU A 21 10.09 -2.96 -9.78
N GLN A 22 11.39 -2.94 -10.03
CA GLN A 22 11.94 -3.38 -11.32
C GLN A 22 11.62 -4.87 -11.57
N ASN A 23 11.78 -5.71 -10.56
CA ASN A 23 11.63 -7.16 -10.65
C ASN A 23 10.20 -7.67 -10.39
N ALA A 24 9.33 -6.86 -9.79
CA ALA A 24 7.95 -7.24 -9.50
C ALA A 24 7.15 -7.53 -10.76
N VAL A 25 6.22 -8.49 -10.66
CA VAL A 25 5.16 -8.66 -11.65
C VAL A 25 4.18 -7.48 -11.52
N LYS A 26 3.89 -6.82 -12.64
CA LYS A 26 3.14 -5.56 -12.67
C LYS A 26 1.74 -5.79 -13.23
N PHE A 27 0.74 -5.34 -12.49
CA PHE A 27 -0.65 -5.35 -12.91
C PHE A 27 -1.12 -3.91 -13.08
N MET A 28 -1.59 -3.58 -14.28
CA MET A 28 -2.21 -2.30 -14.56
C MET A 28 -3.72 -2.44 -14.32
N LEU A 29 -4.23 -1.71 -13.35
CA LEU A 29 -5.62 -1.78 -12.92
C LEU A 29 -6.44 -0.63 -13.52
N PRO A 30 -7.79 -0.76 -13.58
CA PRO A 30 -8.66 0.35 -13.94
C PRO A 30 -8.52 1.53 -12.97
N ASN A 31 -9.07 2.68 -13.35
CA ASN A 31 -9.07 3.87 -12.51
C ASN A 31 -9.68 3.58 -11.13
N CYS A 32 -9.00 4.04 -10.08
CA CYS A 32 -9.30 3.80 -8.67
C CYS A 32 -9.34 2.32 -8.27
N ALA A 33 -8.75 1.43 -9.08
CA ALA A 33 -8.81 -0.03 -8.89
C ALA A 33 -10.24 -0.55 -8.65
N GLN A 34 -11.24 0.08 -9.25
CA GLN A 34 -12.66 -0.29 -9.13
C GLN A 34 -12.91 -1.61 -9.87
N LEU A 35 -12.65 -2.72 -9.18
CA LEU A 35 -12.78 -4.08 -9.69
C LEU A 35 -13.99 -4.79 -9.11
N VAL A 36 -14.27 -4.53 -7.83
CA VAL A 36 -15.49 -4.93 -7.14
C VAL A 36 -16.18 -3.68 -6.61
N ASP A 37 -17.48 -3.78 -6.35
CA ASP A 37 -18.19 -2.71 -5.66
C ASP A 37 -17.55 -2.51 -4.28
N GLU A 38 -17.06 -1.30 -3.98
CA GLU A 38 -16.36 -1.01 -2.72
C GLU A 38 -17.26 -1.21 -1.50
N GLU A 39 -18.58 -1.01 -1.65
CA GLU A 39 -19.57 -1.32 -0.60
C GLU A 39 -19.76 -2.83 -0.39
N SER A 40 -19.21 -3.65 -1.27
CA SER A 40 -19.29 -5.11 -1.26
C SER A 40 -18.04 -5.80 -0.72
N LEU A 41 -17.02 -5.07 -0.23
CA LEU A 41 -15.86 -5.70 0.41
C LEU A 41 -16.31 -6.52 1.63
N ARG A 42 -16.23 -7.85 1.51
CA ARG A 42 -16.63 -8.85 2.48
C ARG A 42 -15.41 -9.65 2.92
N GLU A 43 -15.58 -10.37 4.02
CA GLU A 43 -14.64 -11.37 4.54
C GLU A 43 -14.06 -12.28 3.43
N SER A 44 -14.91 -12.79 2.53
CA SER A 44 -14.50 -13.67 1.43
C SER A 44 -13.45 -13.06 0.49
N HIS A 45 -13.43 -11.73 0.32
CA HIS A 45 -12.39 -11.08 -0.49
C HIS A 45 -11.04 -11.09 0.20
N LEU A 46 -11.01 -11.00 1.53
CA LEU A 46 -9.79 -11.08 2.33
C LEU A 46 -9.30 -12.52 2.47
N GLU A 47 -10.19 -13.51 2.47
CA GLU A 47 -9.80 -14.94 2.39
C GLU A 47 -9.03 -15.24 1.09
N MET A 48 -9.37 -14.53 0.01
CA MET A 48 -8.66 -14.60 -1.27
C MET A 48 -7.43 -13.68 -1.34
N PHE A 49 -7.05 -12.99 -0.26
CA PHE A 49 -5.89 -12.11 -0.28
C PHE A 49 -4.58 -12.91 -0.18
N ARG A 50 -4.18 -13.42 -1.34
CA ARG A 50 -2.91 -14.10 -1.62
C ARG A 50 -2.28 -13.44 -2.81
N LEU A 51 -0.98 -13.19 -2.75
CA LEU A 51 -0.31 -12.65 -3.92
C LEU A 51 -0.16 -13.74 -5.00
N PRO A 52 -0.45 -13.44 -6.27
CA PRO A 52 -0.25 -14.40 -7.36
C PRO A 52 1.24 -14.68 -7.65
N TYR A 53 2.14 -13.83 -7.16
CA TYR A 53 3.59 -13.94 -7.27
C TYR A 53 4.26 -13.43 -5.99
N PRO A 54 5.51 -13.80 -5.67
CA PRO A 54 6.16 -13.40 -4.42
C PRO A 54 6.26 -11.89 -4.20
N VAL A 55 6.49 -11.13 -5.27
CA VAL A 55 6.49 -9.65 -5.26
C VAL A 55 5.66 -9.14 -6.42
N VAL A 56 4.66 -8.31 -6.10
CA VAL A 56 3.69 -7.78 -7.05
C VAL A 56 3.59 -6.27 -6.92
N ALA A 57 3.44 -5.57 -8.05
CA ALA A 57 3.11 -4.15 -8.07
C ALA A 57 1.77 -3.95 -8.78
N PHE A 58 0.78 -3.44 -8.05
CA PHE A 58 -0.50 -3.01 -8.62
C PHE A 58 -0.44 -1.52 -8.88
N GLU A 59 -0.61 -1.10 -10.13
CA GLU A 59 -0.63 0.31 -10.53
C GLU A 59 -2.02 0.71 -11.03
N ALA A 60 -2.55 1.81 -10.51
CA ALA A 60 -3.82 2.37 -10.95
C ALA A 60 -3.73 3.90 -11.14
N SER A 61 -4.51 4.42 -12.07
CA SER A 61 -4.85 5.85 -12.04
C SER A 61 -5.80 6.11 -10.87
N TRP A 62 -5.74 7.31 -10.29
CA TRP A 62 -6.60 7.73 -9.17
C TRP A 62 -7.27 9.06 -9.47
N ILE A 63 -7.99 9.10 -10.58
CA ILE A 63 -8.69 10.29 -11.07
C ILE A 63 -10.09 10.27 -10.48
N THR A 64 -10.39 11.23 -9.63
CA THR A 64 -11.71 11.41 -9.03
C THR A 64 -12.23 12.81 -9.33
N ASP A 65 -13.56 12.93 -9.45
CA ASP A 65 -14.24 14.22 -9.63
C ASP A 65 -14.35 15.00 -8.32
N LYS A 66 -14.04 14.35 -7.19
CA LYS A 66 -14.04 14.96 -5.87
C LYS A 66 -12.81 15.86 -5.72
N ALA A 67 -13.03 17.07 -5.23
CA ALA A 67 -11.92 17.92 -4.82
C ALA A 67 -11.11 17.20 -3.73
N VAL A 68 -9.78 17.23 -3.85
CA VAL A 68 -8.90 16.74 -2.79
C VAL A 68 -8.89 17.81 -1.70
N GLU A 69 -9.43 17.47 -0.53
CA GLU A 69 -9.23 18.26 0.68
C GLU A 69 -7.74 18.24 1.01
N ASN A 70 -7.12 19.40 1.21
CA ASN A 70 -5.70 19.49 1.54
C ASN A 70 -5.39 18.99 2.96
N GLU A 71 -6.44 18.78 3.76
CA GLU A 71 -6.34 18.31 5.13
C GLU A 71 -7.51 17.37 5.44
N LEU A 72 -7.21 16.26 6.10
CA LEU A 72 -8.16 15.29 6.62
C LEU A 72 -8.01 15.29 8.15
N ASN A 73 -8.84 16.03 8.89
CA ASN A 73 -8.79 16.10 10.35
C ASN A 73 -7.37 16.30 10.95
N GLY A 74 -6.63 17.32 10.50
CA GLY A 74 -5.26 17.56 10.95
C GLY A 74 -4.17 16.72 10.27
N PHE A 75 -4.52 15.88 9.30
CA PHE A 75 -3.59 15.13 8.45
C PHE A 75 -3.45 15.80 7.09
N GLN A 76 -2.24 16.17 6.71
CA GLN A 76 -2.01 16.78 5.39
C GLN A 76 -2.26 15.75 4.29
N GLN A 77 -2.90 16.19 3.22
CA GLN A 77 -3.22 15.35 2.07
C GLN A 77 -2.64 15.98 0.81
N SER A 78 -2.05 15.15 -0.04
CA SER A 78 -1.60 15.55 -1.36
C SER A 78 -2.41 14.83 -2.42
N ARG A 79 -2.83 15.57 -3.45
CA ARG A 79 -3.46 14.95 -4.61
C ARG A 79 -2.46 13.99 -5.28
N SER A 80 -2.94 12.78 -5.52
CA SER A 80 -2.25 11.78 -6.30
C SER A 80 -3.15 11.23 -7.40
N THR A 81 -2.76 11.42 -8.65
CA THR A 81 -3.46 10.89 -9.83
C THR A 81 -3.02 9.49 -10.23
N ARG A 82 -1.95 8.96 -9.62
CA ARG A 82 -1.39 7.63 -9.92
C ARG A 82 -0.82 7.02 -8.66
N ARG A 83 -1.15 5.76 -8.42
CA ARG A 83 -0.78 5.03 -7.20
C ARG A 83 -0.24 3.65 -7.56
N ILE A 84 0.73 3.20 -6.76
CA ILE A 84 1.28 1.86 -6.82
C ILE A 84 1.19 1.24 -5.42
N ALA A 85 0.61 0.04 -5.33
CA ALA A 85 0.76 -0.84 -4.18
C ALA A 85 1.87 -1.84 -4.48
N LEU A 86 3.05 -1.65 -3.89
CA LEU A 86 4.10 -2.66 -3.90
C LEU A 86 3.82 -3.68 -2.80
N CYS A 87 3.61 -4.93 -3.17
CA CYS A 87 3.21 -5.99 -2.26
C CYS A 87 4.21 -7.14 -2.25
N TRP A 88 4.47 -7.70 -1.08
CA TRP A 88 5.20 -8.97 -0.90
C TRP A 88 4.65 -9.74 0.29
N GLU A 89 4.79 -11.05 0.28
CA GLU A 89 4.36 -11.89 1.41
C GLU A 89 5.45 -11.98 2.48
N LEU A 90 5.04 -12.17 3.73
CA LEU A 90 5.95 -12.57 4.79
C LEU A 90 6.51 -13.97 4.49
N ASP A 91 7.83 -14.06 4.34
CA ASP A 91 8.55 -15.28 3.96
C ASP A 91 9.92 -15.31 4.66
N GLU A 92 10.22 -16.40 5.35
CA GLU A 92 11.48 -16.60 6.09
C GLU A 92 12.73 -16.53 5.19
N ASN A 93 12.59 -16.81 3.90
CA ASN A 93 13.68 -16.80 2.92
C ASN A 93 13.77 -15.49 2.13
N PHE A 94 12.82 -14.58 2.34
CA PHE A 94 12.78 -13.29 1.64
C PHE A 94 12.57 -12.15 2.63
N GLU A 95 13.68 -11.50 2.99
CA GLU A 95 13.70 -10.34 3.88
C GLU A 95 14.30 -9.13 3.14
N PRO A 96 13.49 -8.33 2.43
CA PRO A 96 14.01 -7.19 1.66
C PRO A 96 14.56 -6.08 2.56
N PHE A 97 14.09 -6.00 3.81
CA PHE A 97 14.51 -4.97 4.76
C PHE A 97 14.83 -5.62 6.11
N PRO A 98 15.99 -5.35 6.71
CA PRO A 98 16.37 -5.97 7.99
C PRO A 98 15.32 -5.73 9.07
N GLY A 99 14.89 -6.81 9.74
CA GLY A 99 13.94 -6.83 10.84
C GLY A 99 12.47 -6.76 10.40
N ILE A 100 12.17 -6.63 9.10
CA ILE A 100 10.77 -6.51 8.65
C ILE A 100 9.97 -7.79 8.92
N ASN A 101 10.64 -8.95 8.94
CA ASN A 101 10.02 -10.24 9.17
C ASN A 101 9.77 -10.55 10.66
N GLU A 102 10.27 -9.73 11.60
CA GLU A 102 9.99 -9.87 13.05
C GLU A 102 8.48 -9.79 13.36
N ILE A 103 7.69 -9.14 12.49
CA ILE A 103 6.23 -9.14 12.59
C ILE A 103 5.64 -10.56 12.58
N GLY A 104 6.33 -11.52 11.96
CA GLY A 104 5.92 -12.93 11.93
C GLY A 104 5.83 -13.60 13.30
N GLU A 105 6.54 -13.09 14.31
CA GLU A 105 6.41 -13.57 15.70
C GLU A 105 5.00 -13.38 16.25
N TYR A 106 4.30 -12.33 15.79
CA TYR A 106 2.92 -12.01 16.16
C TYR A 106 1.89 -12.60 15.18
N PHE A 107 2.33 -12.97 13.97
CA PHE A 107 1.49 -13.44 12.87
C PHE A 107 2.08 -14.69 12.20
N PRO A 108 2.04 -15.85 12.89
CA PRO A 108 2.67 -17.07 12.40
C PRO A 108 2.04 -17.61 11.10
N GLU A 109 0.77 -17.28 10.84
CA GLU A 109 0.07 -17.63 9.59
C GLU A 109 0.55 -16.80 8.38
N GLY A 110 1.46 -15.86 8.59
CA GLY A 110 1.95 -14.97 7.55
C GLY A 110 0.96 -13.85 7.21
N GLY A 111 1.21 -13.21 6.08
CA GLY A 111 0.40 -12.09 5.60
C GLY A 111 1.09 -11.38 4.45
N VAL A 112 0.50 -10.26 4.04
CA VAL A 112 0.96 -9.47 2.91
C VAL A 112 1.37 -8.09 3.39
N PHE A 113 2.60 -7.68 3.11
CA PHE A 113 3.01 -6.29 3.22
C PHE A 113 2.50 -5.52 2.01
N VAL A 114 1.87 -4.38 2.24
CA VAL A 114 1.41 -3.44 1.22
C VAL A 114 2.07 -2.09 1.46
N TYR A 115 2.94 -1.70 0.54
CA TYR A 115 3.69 -0.46 0.62
C TYR A 115 3.19 0.56 -0.43
N PRO A 116 2.71 1.75 0.01
CA PRO A 116 2.17 2.75 -0.89
C PRO A 116 3.26 3.58 -1.55
N ILE A 117 3.08 3.83 -2.85
CA ILE A 117 3.91 4.73 -3.63
C ILE A 117 2.97 5.59 -4.47
N SER A 118 3.02 6.90 -4.24
CA SER A 118 2.04 7.83 -4.79
C SER A 118 2.73 8.85 -5.70
N TYR A 119 2.11 9.18 -6.83
CA TYR A 119 2.58 10.28 -7.66
C TYR A 119 2.02 11.59 -7.10
N ILE A 120 2.88 12.49 -6.63
CA ILE A 120 2.48 13.77 -6.08
C ILE A 120 2.38 14.79 -7.21
N ASP A 121 1.15 15.11 -7.63
CA ASP A 121 0.90 15.94 -8.81
C ASP A 121 1.57 17.32 -8.73
N LYS A 122 1.55 17.93 -7.54
CA LYS A 122 2.18 19.25 -7.30
C LYS A 122 3.69 19.23 -7.51
N LEU A 123 4.35 18.15 -7.07
CA LEU A 123 5.80 17.97 -7.19
C LEU A 123 6.21 17.32 -8.52
N ARG A 124 5.23 16.77 -9.25
CA ARG A 124 5.41 16.00 -10.47
C ARG A 124 6.39 14.83 -10.30
N ALA A 125 6.43 14.24 -9.10
CA ALA A 125 7.35 13.20 -8.71
C ALA A 125 6.63 12.03 -8.03
N TRP A 126 7.24 10.85 -8.08
CA TRP A 126 6.83 9.71 -7.25
C TRP A 126 7.39 9.91 -5.84
N GLU A 127 6.55 9.67 -4.85
CA GLU A 127 6.90 9.71 -3.43
C GLU A 127 6.66 8.32 -2.83
N PHE A 128 7.61 7.91 -2.00
CA PHE A 128 7.51 6.70 -1.21
C PHE A 128 6.80 7.02 0.11
N GLY A 129 5.88 6.15 0.56
CA GLY A 129 5.30 6.28 1.89
C GLY A 129 6.35 6.15 2.99
N ALA A 130 6.13 6.74 4.16
CA ALA A 130 7.03 6.53 5.30
C ALA A 130 6.97 5.09 5.85
N GLY A 131 5.94 4.36 5.49
CA GLY A 131 5.64 3.01 5.91
C GLY A 131 4.51 2.45 5.06
N GLY A 132 4.03 1.26 5.42
CA GLY A 132 2.90 0.62 4.78
C GLY A 132 2.03 -0.10 5.78
N THR A 133 1.17 -0.98 5.26
CA THR A 133 0.29 -1.81 6.06
C THR A 133 0.59 -3.27 5.80
N PHE A 134 0.78 -4.05 6.86
CA PHE A 134 0.80 -5.50 6.84
C PHE A 134 -0.61 -6.02 7.10
N VAL A 135 -1.12 -6.83 6.18
CA VAL A 135 -2.43 -7.49 6.31
C VAL A 135 -2.19 -8.96 6.66
N PRO A 136 -2.44 -9.38 7.91
CA PRO A 136 -2.24 -10.75 8.32
C PRO A 136 -3.21 -11.71 7.62
N ARG A 137 -2.79 -12.95 7.47
CA ARG A 137 -3.62 -14.04 6.97
C ARG A 137 -4.82 -14.30 7.88
N ASP A 138 -4.62 -14.19 9.18
CA ASP A 138 -5.69 -14.11 10.17
C ASP A 138 -6.11 -12.64 10.36
N PHE A 139 -6.94 -12.16 9.44
CA PHE A 139 -7.39 -10.77 9.38
C PHE A 139 -8.63 -10.51 10.26
N ARG A 140 -9.17 -11.53 10.94
CA ARG A 140 -10.41 -11.40 11.70
C ARG A 140 -10.19 -10.59 12.97
N ILE A 141 -11.14 -9.71 13.27
CA ILE A 141 -11.16 -8.94 14.52
C ILE A 141 -12.05 -9.70 15.51
N HIS A 142 -11.45 -10.22 16.58
CA HIS A 142 -12.19 -10.90 17.65
C HIS A 142 -12.78 -9.89 18.66
N GLU A 143 -13.78 -10.30 19.44
CA GLU A 143 -14.50 -9.41 20.38
C GLU A 143 -13.58 -8.70 21.39
N ASN A 144 -12.44 -9.31 21.75
CA ASN A 144 -11.45 -8.76 22.68
C ASN A 144 -10.25 -8.13 21.97
N PHE A 145 -10.36 -7.82 20.68
CA PHE A 145 -9.29 -7.18 19.95
C PHE A 145 -9.15 -5.72 20.40
N GLU A 146 -8.02 -5.41 21.05
CA GLU A 146 -7.67 -4.04 21.41
C GLU A 146 -7.14 -3.31 20.17
N THR A 147 -7.89 -2.33 19.68
CA THR A 147 -7.43 -1.47 18.59
C THR A 147 -6.23 -0.65 19.06
N LEU A 148 -5.18 -0.58 18.25
CA LEU A 148 -4.04 0.30 18.51
C LEU A 148 -4.49 1.77 18.56
N PRO A 149 -3.89 2.63 19.41
CA PRO A 149 -4.25 4.04 19.49
C PRO A 149 -4.17 4.76 18.13
N ALA A 150 -3.11 4.55 17.35
CA ALA A 150 -2.99 5.04 15.98
C ALA A 150 -4.16 4.63 15.07
N SER A 151 -4.65 3.40 15.19
CA SER A 151 -5.77 2.90 14.39
C SER A 151 -7.09 3.57 14.77
N GLU A 152 -7.33 3.81 16.06
CA GLU A 152 -8.49 4.60 16.50
C GLU A 152 -8.41 6.05 16.01
N ILE A 153 -7.23 6.67 16.01
CA ILE A 153 -7.04 8.02 15.44
C ILE A 153 -7.39 8.03 13.94
N ALA A 154 -6.86 7.07 13.18
CA ALA A 154 -7.13 6.97 11.74
C ALA A 154 -8.63 6.71 11.46
N TYR A 155 -9.26 5.79 12.18
CA TYR A 155 -10.69 5.49 12.02
C TYR A 155 -11.59 6.67 12.41
N SER A 156 -11.23 7.40 13.47
CA SER A 156 -11.96 8.59 13.90
C SER A 156 -11.91 9.68 12.82
N ALA A 157 -10.71 9.96 12.28
CA ALA A 157 -10.54 10.92 11.19
C ALA A 157 -11.37 10.57 9.95
N LEU A 158 -11.42 9.29 9.57
CA LEU A 158 -12.24 8.83 8.44
C LEU A 158 -13.74 8.92 8.70
N ARG A 159 -14.18 8.64 9.94
CA ARG A 159 -15.59 8.70 10.33
C ARG A 159 -16.11 10.13 10.30
N GLU A 160 -15.33 11.07 10.82
CA GLU A 160 -15.73 12.49 10.88
C GLU A 160 -15.98 13.11 9.51
N VAL A 161 -15.25 12.67 8.48
CA VAL A 161 -15.46 13.14 7.10
C VAL A 161 -16.37 12.23 6.27
N GLY A 162 -17.02 11.25 6.88
CA GLY A 162 -17.92 10.31 6.18
C GLY A 162 -17.23 9.41 5.15
N ARG A 163 -15.91 9.18 5.27
CA ARG A 163 -15.12 8.31 4.38
C ARG A 163 -14.93 6.90 4.95
N MET A 164 -15.57 6.60 6.07
CA MET A 164 -15.67 5.26 6.63
C MET A 164 -17.02 4.65 6.22
N ASN A 165 -17.00 3.53 5.48
CA ASN A 165 -18.23 2.81 5.18
C ASN A 165 -18.64 2.01 6.42
N GLU A 166 -19.75 2.39 7.06
CA GLU A 166 -20.25 1.70 8.25
C GLU A 166 -20.62 0.24 8.00
N LYS A 167 -20.93 -0.12 6.73
CA LYS A 167 -21.27 -1.48 6.30
C LYS A 167 -20.07 -2.25 5.74
N GLY A 168 -18.93 -1.61 5.56
CA GLY A 168 -17.72 -2.26 5.05
C GLY A 168 -17.16 -3.25 6.08
N TYR A 169 -16.67 -4.39 5.61
CA TYR A 169 -16.05 -5.37 6.49
C TYR A 169 -14.77 -4.80 7.13
N ARG A 170 -14.69 -4.83 8.45
CA ARG A 170 -13.50 -4.42 9.21
C ARG A 170 -12.58 -5.60 9.39
N PHE A 171 -11.29 -5.37 9.20
CA PHE A 171 -10.27 -6.40 9.29
C PHE A 171 -9.00 -5.84 9.91
N ARG A 172 -8.20 -6.74 10.47
CA ARG A 172 -6.93 -6.44 11.09
C ARG A 172 -5.91 -6.04 10.02
N ALA A 173 -5.19 -4.95 10.28
CA ALA A 173 -4.17 -4.40 9.40
C ALA A 173 -3.18 -3.60 10.26
N GLU A 174 -1.93 -4.02 10.27
CA GLU A 174 -0.90 -3.46 11.15
C GLU A 174 0.00 -2.49 10.37
N PRO A 175 0.20 -1.25 10.84
CA PRO A 175 1.15 -0.36 10.22
C PRO A 175 2.58 -0.85 10.46
N PHE A 176 3.45 -0.69 9.46
CA PHE A 176 4.89 -0.87 9.62
C PHE A 176 5.64 0.35 9.09
N MET A 177 6.72 0.74 9.76
CA MET A 177 7.59 1.84 9.34
C MET A 177 8.69 1.32 8.41
N LEU A 178 8.84 1.95 7.24
CA LEU A 178 9.87 1.58 6.27
C LEU A 178 10.87 2.69 5.99
N MET A 179 10.54 3.96 6.14
CA MET A 179 11.46 5.07 5.84
C MET A 179 11.65 5.89 7.11
N PRO A 180 12.67 5.59 7.93
CA PRO A 180 12.77 6.14 9.28
C PRO A 180 12.94 7.66 9.28
N GLU A 181 13.61 8.23 8.28
CA GLU A 181 13.76 9.69 8.17
C GLU A 181 12.44 10.37 7.78
N LEU A 182 11.68 9.79 6.85
CA LEU A 182 10.36 10.31 6.49
C LEU A 182 9.39 10.19 7.67
N PHE A 183 9.42 9.07 8.39
CA PHE A 183 8.64 8.91 9.61
C PHE A 183 9.02 9.93 10.68
N GLY A 184 10.32 10.16 10.89
CA GLY A 184 10.81 11.20 11.80
C GLY A 184 10.30 12.59 11.43
N GLU A 185 10.25 12.92 10.14
CA GLU A 185 9.64 14.16 9.66
C GLU A 185 8.13 14.22 9.95
N MET A 186 7.40 13.11 9.75
CA MET A 186 5.98 13.04 10.09
C MET A 186 5.73 13.27 11.58
N VAL A 187 6.54 12.69 12.45
CA VAL A 187 6.46 12.91 13.91
C VAL A 187 6.67 14.38 14.25
N VAL A 188 7.66 15.04 13.62
CA VAL A 188 7.88 16.49 13.82
C VAL A 188 6.68 17.31 13.36
N ARG A 189 6.12 17.01 12.17
CA ARG A 189 4.91 17.68 11.65
C ARG A 189 3.68 17.44 12.54
N ALA A 190 3.63 16.30 13.22
CA ALA A 190 2.61 15.96 14.20
C ALA A 190 2.86 16.59 15.59
N GLY A 191 3.83 17.49 15.74
CA GLY A 191 4.13 18.14 17.02
C GLY A 191 4.82 17.21 18.04
N GLY A 192 5.45 16.15 17.56
CA GLY A 192 6.08 15.11 18.40
C GLY A 192 5.19 13.90 18.67
N ASP A 193 3.94 13.89 18.20
CA ASP A 193 3.01 12.78 18.40
C ASP A 193 3.31 11.62 17.44
N GLN A 194 3.82 10.52 18.01
CA GLN A 194 4.15 9.31 17.25
C GLN A 194 2.91 8.53 16.80
N GLU A 195 1.87 8.45 17.64
CA GLU A 195 0.64 7.74 17.30
C GLU A 195 -0.06 8.40 16.11
N LYS A 196 -0.04 9.74 16.08
CA LYS A 196 -0.53 10.49 14.92
C LYS A 196 0.31 10.22 13.66
N ALA A 197 1.63 10.13 13.77
CA ALA A 197 2.48 9.78 12.61
C ALA A 197 2.20 8.35 12.09
N VAL A 198 1.97 7.38 12.99
CA VAL A 198 1.59 6.01 12.63
C VAL A 198 0.19 5.96 12.02
N ALA A 199 -0.77 6.74 12.55
CA ALA A 199 -2.11 6.85 11.98
C ALA A 199 -2.08 7.37 10.53
N GLN A 200 -1.21 8.35 10.24
CA GLN A 200 -1.02 8.85 8.88
C GLN A 200 -0.47 7.75 7.93
N ILE A 201 0.41 6.85 8.38
CA ILE A 201 0.84 5.68 7.56
C ILE A 201 -0.37 4.81 7.15
N GLN A 202 -1.28 4.55 8.09
CA GLN A 202 -2.48 3.75 7.80
C GLN A 202 -3.42 4.47 6.83
N LEU A 203 -3.59 5.78 6.98
CA LEU A 203 -4.41 6.60 6.08
C LEU A 203 -3.82 6.65 4.67
N ASP A 204 -2.50 6.85 4.55
CA ASP A 204 -1.80 6.98 3.28
C ASP A 204 -1.77 5.66 2.49
N SER A 205 -1.78 4.52 3.18
CA SER A 205 -1.75 3.19 2.56
C SER A 205 -3.13 2.57 2.28
N ARG A 206 -4.22 3.20 2.73
CA ARG A 206 -5.57 2.63 2.68
C ARG A 206 -6.03 2.32 1.25
N ASP A 207 -5.80 3.24 0.32
CA ASP A 207 -6.20 3.10 -1.07
C ASP A 207 -5.44 1.93 -1.73
N GLU A 208 -4.15 1.78 -1.42
CA GLU A 208 -3.28 0.72 -1.91
C GLU A 208 -3.61 -0.66 -1.30
N VAL A 209 -3.96 -0.72 -0.01
CA VAL A 209 -4.48 -1.95 0.61
C VAL A 209 -5.78 -2.38 -0.06
N THR A 210 -6.70 -1.44 -0.25
CA THR A 210 -7.98 -1.70 -0.92
C THR A 210 -7.75 -2.20 -2.34
N MET A 211 -6.87 -1.54 -3.09
CA MET A 211 -6.45 -1.93 -4.43
C MET A 211 -5.89 -3.37 -4.46
N ALA A 212 -4.99 -3.72 -3.54
CA ALA A 212 -4.37 -5.04 -3.48
C ALA A 212 -5.41 -6.14 -3.16
N VAL A 213 -6.30 -5.90 -2.20
CA VAL A 213 -7.37 -6.85 -1.83
C VAL A 213 -8.33 -7.07 -3.00
N GLN A 214 -8.76 -6.00 -3.68
CA GLN A 214 -9.64 -6.11 -4.85
C GLN A 214 -8.97 -6.82 -6.03
N ALA A 215 -7.68 -6.54 -6.27
CA ALA A 215 -6.96 -7.20 -7.36
C ALA A 215 -6.78 -8.70 -7.07
N CYS A 216 -6.39 -9.06 -5.85
CA CYS A 216 -6.21 -10.47 -5.49
C CYS A 216 -7.54 -11.23 -5.43
N SER A 217 -8.65 -10.58 -5.05
CA SER A 217 -9.96 -11.22 -5.08
C SER A 217 -10.35 -11.62 -6.50
N VAL A 218 -10.11 -10.75 -7.49
CA VAL A 218 -10.37 -11.08 -8.91
C VAL A 218 -9.38 -12.12 -9.43
N LEU A 219 -8.09 -11.99 -9.13
CA LEU A 219 -7.06 -12.87 -9.68
C LEU A 219 -7.12 -14.29 -9.12
N ASN A 220 -7.52 -14.46 -7.86
CA ASN A 220 -7.62 -15.76 -7.20
C ASN A 220 -9.02 -16.38 -7.30
N CYS A 221 -9.97 -15.68 -7.91
CA CYS A 221 -11.29 -16.23 -8.17
C CYS A 221 -11.22 -17.38 -9.19
N ALA A 222 -11.81 -18.53 -8.86
CA ALA A 222 -11.75 -19.76 -9.65
C ALA A 222 -12.36 -19.65 -11.06
N ASN A 223 -13.12 -18.59 -11.35
CA ASN A 223 -13.81 -18.36 -12.62
C ASN A 223 -13.08 -17.37 -13.56
N VAL A 224 -11.87 -16.94 -13.24
CA VAL A 224 -11.09 -16.03 -14.08
C VAL A 224 -10.01 -16.80 -14.84
N GLU A 225 -10.09 -16.75 -16.17
CA GLU A 225 -9.06 -17.30 -17.07
C GLU A 225 -8.13 -16.19 -17.59
N THR A 226 -6.84 -16.47 -17.67
CA THR A 226 -5.86 -15.55 -18.25
C THR A 226 -5.80 -15.73 -19.77
N VAL A 227 -6.10 -14.69 -20.53
CA VAL A 227 -5.89 -14.67 -21.98
C VAL A 227 -4.54 -14.04 -22.28
N ASN A 228 -3.63 -14.80 -22.90
CA ASN A 228 -2.35 -14.28 -23.37
C ASN A 228 -2.55 -13.43 -24.63
N ILE A 229 -2.40 -12.11 -24.52
CA ILE A 229 -2.42 -11.19 -25.65
C ILE A 229 -0.98 -10.89 -26.06
N SER A 230 -0.56 -11.38 -27.23
CA SER A 230 0.75 -11.02 -27.77
C SER A 230 0.81 -9.51 -28.08
N PRO A 231 1.91 -8.81 -27.74
CA PRO A 231 2.04 -7.39 -28.06
C PRO A 231 1.98 -7.17 -29.58
N SER A 232 1.33 -6.09 -29.99
CA SER A 232 1.19 -5.77 -31.41
C SER A 232 2.55 -5.49 -32.06
N ARG A 233 2.71 -5.87 -33.34
CA ARG A 233 3.95 -5.63 -34.10
C ARG A 233 4.42 -4.17 -34.06
N ALA A 234 3.48 -3.23 -34.04
CA ALA A 234 3.76 -1.79 -33.95
C ALA A 234 4.33 -1.37 -32.59
N SER A 235 3.90 -2.00 -31.50
CA SER A 235 4.42 -1.75 -30.14
C SER A 235 5.85 -2.27 -30.00
N ASN A 236 6.13 -3.47 -30.51
CA ASN A 236 7.48 -4.06 -30.50
C ASN A 236 8.46 -3.26 -31.37
N ALA A 237 8.02 -2.78 -32.55
CA ALA A 237 8.84 -1.92 -33.40
C ALA A 237 9.24 -0.61 -32.70
N LYS A 238 8.34 -0.01 -31.91
CA LYS A 238 8.64 1.20 -31.11
C LYS A 238 9.58 0.91 -29.93
N ARG A 239 9.50 -0.27 -29.30
CA ARG A 239 10.41 -0.67 -28.21
C ARG A 239 11.82 -0.94 -28.74
N ALA A 240 11.92 -1.70 -29.83
CA ALA A 240 13.17 -1.95 -30.55
C ALA A 240 13.85 -0.65 -31.01
N ALA A 241 13.08 0.30 -31.56
CA ALA A 241 13.60 1.61 -31.96
C ALA A 241 14.11 2.47 -30.79
N LYS A 242 13.67 2.18 -29.55
CA LYS A 242 14.13 2.85 -28.32
C LYS A 242 15.21 2.06 -27.56
N GLY A 243 15.74 0.99 -28.14
CA GLY A 243 16.77 0.16 -27.52
C GLY A 243 16.33 -0.53 -26.23
N LYS A 244 15.01 -0.70 -26.04
CA LYS A 244 14.46 -1.47 -24.93
C LYS A 244 13.88 -2.78 -25.49
N PRO A 245 14.10 -3.92 -24.81
CA PRO A 245 13.43 -5.16 -25.20
C PRO A 245 11.90 -5.01 -25.23
#